data_AF-A0A6J5Y874-F1
#
_entry.id   AF-A0A6J5Y874-F1
#
_cell.length_a   1.000
_cell.length_b   1.000
_cell.length_c   1.000
_cell.angle_alpha   90.00
_cell.angle_beta   90.00
_cell.angle_gamma   90.00
#
_symmetry.space_group_name_H-M   'P 1'
#
loop_
_entity.id
_entity.type
_entity.pdbx_description
1 polymer ?
#
loop_
_entity_poly.entity_id
_entity_poly.type
_entity_poly.pdbx_seq_one_letter_code
_entity_poly.pdbx_strand_id
1 'polypeptide(L)'
;MGTRQDPNGTHKNGGGPSTALAYLDPKYWDERFSTEEHYEWLKDYSHFRHLIQSSITPNSSVLELGCGNSQLCEELYKDGVTEITCIDLSAVAVENMQKEVTV
;
A
#
# COMPACT_ATOMS: atom_id res chain seq x y z
N MET A 1 11.44 -19.98 31.71
CA MET A 1 10.02 -20.14 32.11
C MET A 1 9.18 -19.87 30.88
N GLY A 2 8.35 -20.85 30.48
CA GLY A 2 7.78 -20.94 29.14
C GLY A 2 6.70 -19.91 28.82
N THR A 3 6.65 -19.50 27.56
CA THR A 3 5.49 -18.85 26.96
C THR A 3 4.46 -19.93 26.64
N ARG A 4 3.27 -19.83 27.23
CA ARG A 4 2.12 -20.64 26.83
C ARG A 4 1.74 -20.22 25.42
N GLN A 5 1.77 -21.14 24.47
CA GLN A 5 1.07 -20.99 23.21
C GLN A 5 -0.42 -21.22 23.48
N ASP A 6 -1.24 -20.24 23.09
CA ASP A 6 -2.69 -20.37 23.07
C ASP A 6 -3.07 -21.33 21.93
N PRO A 7 -3.72 -22.47 22.21
CA PRO A 7 -4.05 -23.47 21.19
C PRO A 7 -5.20 -23.05 20.26
N ASN A 8 -5.83 -21.88 20.48
CA ASN A 8 -6.95 -21.39 19.67
C ASN A 8 -6.65 -20.09 18.90
N GLY A 9 -5.37 -19.68 18.82
CA GLY A 9 -4.97 -18.62 17.90
C GLY A 9 -5.12 -19.11 16.46
N THR A 10 -6.17 -18.67 15.76
CA THR A 10 -6.21 -18.75 14.30
C THR A 10 -4.92 -18.12 13.78
N HIS A 11 -4.04 -18.94 13.21
CA HIS A 11 -2.86 -18.48 12.49
C HIS A 11 -3.37 -17.48 11.45
N LYS A 12 -3.10 -16.18 11.66
CA LYS A 12 -3.22 -15.20 10.58
C LYS A 12 -2.27 -15.69 9.50
N ASN A 13 -2.82 -16.16 8.38
CA ASN A 13 -2.06 -16.66 7.24
C ASN A 13 -1.24 -15.50 6.66
N GLY A 14 -0.07 -15.23 7.23
CA GLY A 14 0.93 -14.29 6.72
C GLY A 14 1.67 -14.82 5.49
N GLY A 15 0.99 -15.60 4.66
CA GLY A 15 1.53 -16.15 3.42
C GLY A 15 0.83 -15.49 2.25
N GLY A 16 1.61 -14.90 1.34
CA GLY A 16 1.14 -14.56 0.01
C GLY A 16 0.54 -15.78 -0.71
N PRO A 17 -0.03 -15.59 -1.91
CA PRO A 17 -0.66 -16.67 -2.62
C PRO A 17 0.37 -17.77 -2.97
N SER A 18 -0.14 -18.97 -3.24
CA SER A 18 0.67 -20.18 -3.45
C SER A 18 1.63 -20.08 -4.65
N THR A 19 1.40 -19.16 -5.58
CA THR A 19 2.29 -18.89 -6.72
C THR A 19 2.36 -17.39 -7.00
N ALA A 20 3.48 -16.93 -7.56
CA ALA A 20 3.62 -15.54 -7.98
C ALA A 20 2.60 -15.13 -9.07
N LEU A 21 2.15 -16.07 -9.91
CA LEU A 21 1.15 -15.81 -10.95
C LEU A 21 -0.21 -15.40 -10.39
N ALA A 22 -0.53 -15.79 -9.16
CA ALA A 22 -1.78 -15.40 -8.53
C ALA A 22 -1.87 -13.89 -8.22
N TYR A 23 -0.74 -13.19 -8.12
CA TYR A 23 -0.73 -11.73 -7.98
C TYR A 23 -1.22 -11.00 -9.26
N LEU A 24 -1.37 -11.71 -10.38
CA LEU A 24 -1.93 -11.13 -11.60
C LEU A 24 -3.46 -11.04 -11.59
N ASP A 25 -4.14 -11.72 -10.66
CA ASP A 25 -5.60 -11.68 -10.54
C ASP A 25 -6.04 -10.49 -9.66
N PRO A 26 -6.81 -9.52 -10.18
CA PRO A 26 -7.38 -8.43 -9.39
C PRO A 26 -8.12 -8.91 -8.14
N LYS A 27 -8.78 -10.08 -8.20
CA LYS A 27 -9.58 -10.60 -7.08
C LYS A 27 -8.75 -10.88 -5.83
N TYR A 28 -7.51 -11.34 -6.01
CA TYR A 28 -6.60 -11.53 -4.89
C TYR A 28 -6.36 -10.21 -4.14
N TRP A 29 -6.18 -9.13 -4.89
CA TRP A 29 -5.96 -7.80 -4.33
C TRP A 29 -7.23 -7.22 -3.73
N ASP A 30 -8.38 -7.36 -4.39
CA ASP A 30 -9.68 -6.95 -3.84
C ASP A 30 -9.97 -7.63 -2.50
N GLU A 31 -9.74 -8.95 -2.40
CA GLU A 31 -9.89 -9.71 -1.16
C GLU A 31 -8.93 -9.21 -0.07
N ARG A 32 -7.66 -8.98 -0.42
CA ARG A 32 -6.66 -8.47 0.52
C ARG A 32 -7.04 -7.08 1.07
N PHE A 33 -7.34 -6.14 0.18
CA PHE A 33 -7.64 -4.75 0.54
C PHE A 33 -9.02 -4.57 1.18
N SER A 34 -9.88 -5.58 1.15
CA SER A 34 -11.15 -5.58 1.91
C SER A 34 -10.95 -5.56 3.44
N THR A 35 -9.77 -5.94 3.92
CA THR A 35 -9.49 -6.05 5.38
C THR A 35 -8.17 -5.43 5.82
N GLU A 36 -7.21 -5.21 4.92
CA GLU A 36 -5.91 -4.62 5.22
C GLU A 36 -5.95 -3.11 4.96
N GLU A 37 -5.93 -2.30 6.01
CA GLU A 37 -6.02 -0.83 5.90
C GLU A 37 -4.76 -0.19 5.34
N HIS A 38 -3.57 -0.55 5.83
CA HIS A 38 -2.30 -0.01 5.36
C HIS A 38 -1.23 -1.10 5.27
N TYR A 39 -0.46 -1.09 4.17
CA TYR A 39 0.65 -2.01 3.99
C TYR A 39 1.70 -1.48 3.01
N GLU A 40 2.98 -1.72 3.34
CA GLU A 40 4.12 -1.42 2.48
C GLU A 40 4.74 -2.72 2.00
N TRP A 41 4.78 -2.93 0.68
CA TRP A 41 5.23 -4.20 0.12
C TRP A 41 6.73 -4.43 0.27
N LEU A 42 7.54 -3.36 0.17
CA LEU A 42 8.99 -3.43 0.24
C LEU A 42 9.55 -2.73 1.48
N LYS A 43 9.41 -1.40 1.54
CA LYS A 43 9.80 -0.51 2.65
C LYS A 43 8.98 0.78 2.56
N ASP A 44 8.78 1.43 3.69
CA ASP A 44 8.15 2.74 3.76
C ASP A 44 8.93 3.85 3.02
N TYR A 45 8.24 4.94 2.72
CA TYR A 45 8.78 6.10 2.01
C TYR A 45 10.08 6.66 2.60
N SER A 46 10.25 6.61 3.93
CA SER A 46 11.41 7.23 4.59
C SER A 46 12.75 6.65 4.13
N HIS A 47 12.76 5.37 3.73
CA HIS A 47 13.94 4.69 3.21
C HIS A 47 14.37 5.21 1.83
N PHE A 48 13.41 5.68 1.03
CA PHE A 48 13.65 6.11 -0.36
C PHE A 48 13.51 7.62 -0.55
N ARG A 49 13.01 8.36 0.45
CA ARG A 49 12.73 9.80 0.39
C ARG A 49 13.87 10.60 -0.24
N HIS A 50 15.12 10.33 0.16
CA HIS A 50 16.29 11.02 -0.38
C HIS A 50 16.53 10.79 -1.88
N LEU A 51 16.19 9.61 -2.41
CA LEU A 51 16.31 9.28 -3.84
C LEU A 51 15.15 9.88 -4.66
N ILE A 52 13.96 9.90 -4.05
CA ILE A 52 12.78 10.45 -4.71
C ILE A 52 12.90 11.98 -4.79
N GLN A 53 13.25 12.65 -3.69
CA GLN A 53 13.44 14.10 -3.64
C GLN A 53 14.60 14.61 -4.51
N SER A 54 15.57 13.78 -4.86
CA SER A 54 16.59 14.16 -5.84
C SER A 54 16.07 14.17 -7.29
N SER A 55 14.91 13.55 -7.53
CA SER A 55 14.38 13.28 -8.87
C SER A 55 13.10 14.05 -9.20
N ILE A 56 12.36 14.50 -8.19
CA ILE A 56 11.11 15.25 -8.34
C ILE A 56 11.13 16.56 -7.54
N THR A 57 10.23 17.48 -7.89
CA THR A 57 10.04 18.76 -7.20
C THR A 57 8.60 18.91 -6.74
N PRO A 58 8.27 19.83 -5.82
CA PRO A 58 6.88 20.12 -5.44
C PRO A 58 5.93 20.40 -6.62
N ASN A 59 6.45 20.92 -7.73
CA ASN A 59 5.69 21.22 -8.94
C ASN A 59 5.57 20.05 -9.93
N SER A 60 6.13 18.88 -9.61
CA SER A 60 6.06 17.70 -10.46
C SER A 60 4.65 17.10 -10.45
N SER A 61 4.17 16.68 -11.62
CA SER A 61 3.00 15.80 -11.73
C SER A 61 3.46 14.34 -11.61
N VAL A 62 2.97 13.63 -10.59
CA VAL A 62 3.39 12.27 -10.25
C VAL A 62 2.26 11.28 -10.54
N LEU A 63 2.61 10.14 -11.14
CA LEU A 63 1.73 8.98 -11.29
C LEU A 63 2.29 7.82 -10.47
N GLU A 64 1.56 7.40 -9.45
CA GLU A 64 1.86 6.21 -8.66
C GLU A 64 1.09 5.00 -9.23
N LEU A 65 1.84 4.01 -9.72
CA LEU A 65 1.30 2.80 -10.33
C LEU A 65 1.23 1.67 -9.30
N GLY A 66 0.05 1.07 -9.13
CA GLY A 66 -0.15 -0.01 -8.16
C GLY A 66 -0.05 0.51 -6.73
N CYS A 67 -0.74 1.60 -6.44
CA CYS A 67 -0.64 2.29 -5.14
C CYS A 67 -1.16 1.43 -3.97
N GLY A 68 -2.04 0.47 -4.24
CA GLY A 68 -2.70 -0.35 -3.23
C GLY A 68 -3.23 0.49 -2.08
N ASN A 69 -2.75 0.18 -0.87
CA ASN A 69 -3.01 0.90 0.36
C ASN A 69 -1.72 1.47 0.99
N SER A 70 -0.71 1.77 0.16
CA SER A 70 0.54 2.40 0.59
C SER A 70 0.32 3.85 1.03
N GLN A 71 1.18 4.34 1.93
CA GLN A 71 1.19 5.74 2.35
C GLN A 71 2.13 6.62 1.50
N LEU A 72 2.73 6.08 0.43
CA LEU A 72 3.70 6.79 -0.39
C LEU A 72 3.16 8.13 -0.92
N CYS A 73 1.96 8.15 -1.53
CA CYS A 73 1.33 9.38 -2.01
C CYS A 73 1.05 10.39 -0.90
N GLU A 74 0.60 9.95 0.27
CA GLU A 74 0.32 10.83 1.42
C GLU A 74 1.61 11.50 1.91
N GLU A 75 2.70 10.74 2.00
CA GLU A 75 4.00 11.27 2.41
C GLU A 75 4.62 12.20 1.36
N LEU A 76 4.45 11.88 0.07
CA LEU A 76 4.82 12.79 -1.04
C LEU A 76 4.04 14.10 -0.97
N TYR A 77 2.76 14.04 -0.63
CA TYR A 77 1.91 15.21 -0.43
C TYR A 77 2.39 16.06 0.75
N LYS A 78 2.74 15.43 1.88
CA LYS A 78 3.36 16.11 3.03
C LYS A 78 4.69 16.78 2.69
N ASP A 79 5.42 16.25 1.72
CA ASP A 79 6.65 16.84 1.17
C ASP A 79 6.41 17.94 0.12
N GLY A 80 5.15 18.29 -0.15
CA GLY A 80 4.74 19.42 -0.99
C GLY A 80 4.43 19.08 -2.44
N VAL A 81 4.44 17.81 -2.84
CA VAL A 81 4.02 17.38 -4.17
C VAL A 81 2.50 17.24 -4.19
N THR A 82 1.80 18.16 -4.85
CA THR A 82 0.32 18.19 -4.77
C THR A 82 -0.38 17.55 -5.97
N GLU A 83 0.28 17.48 -7.13
CA GLU A 83 -0.29 16.88 -8.35
C GLU A 83 0.05 15.39 -8.42
N ILE A 84 -0.63 14.59 -7.61
CA ILE A 84 -0.40 13.13 -7.53
C ILE A 84 -1.65 12.39 -8.03
N THR A 85 -1.47 11.51 -9.01
CA THR A 85 -2.49 10.55 -9.45
C THR A 85 -2.07 9.15 -9.03
N CYS A 86 -2.93 8.47 -8.28
CA CYS A 86 -2.70 7.09 -7.85
C CYS A 86 -3.65 6.15 -8.61
N ILE A 87 -3.13 5.06 -9.16
CA ILE A 87 -3.94 4.04 -9.83
C ILE A 87 -3.62 2.67 -9.27
N ASP A 88 -4.64 1.82 -9.22
CA ASP A 88 -4.50 0.41 -8.88
C ASP A 88 -5.39 -0.47 -9.76
N LEU A 89 -5.05 -1.75 -9.86
CA LEU A 89 -5.85 -2.76 -10.52
C LEU A 89 -7.07 -3.15 -9.67
N SER A 90 -6.95 -3.06 -8.35
CA SER A 90 -8.03 -3.32 -7.39
C SER A 90 -8.95 -2.11 -7.25
N ALA A 91 -10.23 -2.29 -7.60
CA ALA A 91 -11.24 -1.26 -7.39
C ALA A 91 -11.46 -0.99 -5.89
N VAL A 92 -11.33 -2.03 -5.05
CA VAL A 92 -11.45 -1.91 -3.58
C VAL A 92 -10.35 -1.01 -3.02
N ALA A 93 -9.10 -1.15 -3.48
CA ALA A 93 -8.01 -0.27 -3.08
C ALA A 93 -8.29 1.20 -3.43
N VAL A 94 -8.72 1.45 -4.66
CA VAL A 94 -9.04 2.81 -5.15
C VAL A 94 -10.18 3.42 -4.33
N GLU A 95 -11.26 2.68 -4.11
CA GLU A 95 -12.41 3.15 -3.32
C GLU A 95 -12.04 3.42 -1.86
N ASN A 96 -11.19 2.60 -1.25
CA ASN A 96 -10.72 2.81 0.11
C ASN A 96 -9.84 4.06 0.21
N MET A 97 -8.87 4.21 -0.69
CA MET A 97 -8.00 5.39 -0.71
C MET A 97 -8.78 6.69 -0.92
N GLN A 98 -9.82 6.67 -1.77
CA GLN A 98 -10.69 7.84 -1.96
C GLN A 98 -11.43 8.26 -0.68
N LYS A 99 -11.82 7.31 0.17
CA LYS A 99 -12.49 7.60 1.45
C LYS A 99 -11.53 8.25 2.45
N GLU A 100 -10.28 7.80 2.51
CA GLU A 100 -9.24 8.37 3.39
C GLU A 100 -8.90 9.82 3.01
N VAL A 101 -8.94 10.15 1.71
CA VAL A 101 -8.59 11.49 1.21
C VAL A 101 -9.77 12.49 1.26
N THR A 102 -11.00 12.01 1.44
CA THR A 102 -12.19 12.88 1.51
C THR A 102 -12.45 13.32 2.96
N VAL A 103 -11.95 14.51 3.32
CA VAL A 103 -12.27 15.23 4.58
C VAL A 103 -13.42 16.20 4.37
#